data_AF-A0A2G9LLY6-F1
#
_entry.id   AF-A0A2G9LLY6-F1
#
_cell.length_a   1.000
_cell.length_b   1.000
_cell.length_c   1.000
_cell.angle_alpha   90.00
_cell.angle_beta   90.00
_cell.angle_gamma   90.00
#
_symmetry.space_group_name_H-M   'P 1'
#
loop_
_entity.id
_entity.type
_entity.pdbx_description
1 polymer ?
#
loop_
_entity_poly.entity_id
_entity_poly.type
_entity_poly.pdbx_seq_one_letter_code
_entity_poly.pdbx_strand_id
1 'polypeptide(L)'
;MGHFDSMLGADESLFRMAAALDYDHQPKMVPYRENEQQQIALCIKPLLAGRNGRNAILYGRPGVGKTVAIKHILAELEEETDDVSAI
;
A
#
# COMPACT_ATOMS: atom_id res chain seq x y z
N MET A 1 -23.96 15.00 36.42
CA MET A 1 -22.80 14.39 35.76
C MET A 1 -22.82 14.83 34.32
N GLY A 2 -21.79 15.56 33.91
CA GLY A 2 -21.74 16.17 32.59
C GLY A 2 -21.47 15.09 31.53
N HIS A 3 -22.01 15.26 30.32
CA HIS A 3 -21.80 14.35 29.20
C HIS A 3 -20.33 14.16 28.77
N PHE A 4 -19.43 14.99 29.31
CA PHE A 4 -18.01 15.04 28.98
C PHE A 4 -17.11 14.44 30.08
N ASP A 5 -17.67 14.06 31.24
CA ASP A 5 -16.91 13.42 32.33
C ASP A 5 -16.37 12.03 31.96
N SER A 6 -16.80 11.46 30.83
CA SER A 6 -16.37 10.16 30.29
C SER A 6 -15.52 10.27 29.02
N MET A 7 -15.11 11.48 28.62
CA MET A 7 -14.20 11.65 27.49
C MET A 7 -12.75 11.47 27.95
N LEU A 8 -11.91 10.95 27.05
CA LEU A 8 -10.50 10.64 27.33
C LEU A 8 -9.79 11.88 27.89
N GLY A 9 -9.05 11.69 28.98
CA GLY A 9 -8.13 12.69 29.52
C GLY A 9 -6.99 13.00 28.55
N ALA A 10 -6.29 14.11 28.77
CA ALA A 10 -5.19 14.57 27.91
C ALA A 10 -4.06 13.53 27.72
N ASP A 11 -3.90 12.63 28.70
CA ASP A 11 -2.89 11.57 28.70
C ASP A 11 -3.47 10.18 28.35
N GLU A 12 -4.76 10.09 28.02
CA GLU A 12 -5.42 8.84 27.67
C GLU A 12 -5.57 8.71 26.15
N SER A 13 -5.08 7.60 25.60
CA SER A 13 -5.25 7.27 24.17
C SER A 13 -6.00 5.95 24.01
N LEU A 14 -7.03 5.96 23.16
CA LEU A 14 -7.69 4.73 22.70
C LEU A 14 -6.84 3.94 21.70
N PHE A 15 -5.92 4.64 21.01
CA PHE A 15 -5.16 4.07 19.91
C PHE A 15 -3.77 3.72 20.37
N ARG A 16 -3.39 2.44 20.19
CA ARG A 16 -2.01 1.99 20.38
C ARG A 16 -1.05 2.61 19.36
N MET A 17 -1.50 2.83 18.14
CA MET A 17 -0.72 3.46 17.07
C MET A 17 -1.66 4.24 16.14
N ALA A 18 -1.93 5.51 16.47
CA ALA A 18 -2.82 6.36 15.66
C ALA A 18 -2.31 6.55 14.22
N ALA A 19 -0.99 6.56 14.03
CA ALA A 19 -0.37 6.65 12.71
C ALA A 19 -0.75 5.50 11.75
N ALA A 20 -1.21 4.35 12.27
CA ALA A 20 -1.71 3.26 11.43
C ALA A 20 -3.00 3.60 10.69
N LEU A 21 -3.74 4.59 11.19
CA LEU A 21 -5.02 5.06 10.65
C LEU A 21 -4.84 6.24 9.70
N ASP A 22 -3.61 6.74 9.55
CA ASP A 22 -3.31 7.82 8.64
C ASP A 22 -3.51 7.37 7.18
N TYR A 23 -3.97 8.27 6.33
CA TYR A 23 -4.27 7.95 4.92
C TYR A 23 -3.00 7.62 4.13
N ASP A 24 -1.84 8.12 4.59
CA ASP A 24 -0.53 7.85 4.03
C ASP A 24 0.11 6.57 4.61
N HIS A 25 -0.50 5.94 5.62
CA HIS A 25 0.02 4.71 6.17
C HIS A 25 -0.07 3.56 5.15
N GLN A 26 1.10 3.03 4.80
CA GLN A 26 1.19 1.86 3.96
C GLN A 26 1.42 0.61 4.84
N PRO A 27 0.48 -0.35 4.85
CA PRO A 27 0.66 -1.56 5.63
C PRO A 27 1.73 -2.44 4.98
N LYS A 28 2.46 -3.20 5.82
CA LYS A 28 3.47 -4.16 5.36
C LYS A 28 2.89 -5.33 4.56
N MET A 29 1.62 -5.64 4.76
CA MET A 29 0.90 -6.65 3.99
C MET A 29 -0.43 -6.05 3.54
N VAL A 30 -0.83 -6.34 2.30
CA VAL A 30 -2.15 -5.97 1.78
C VAL A 30 -2.98 -7.25 1.66
N PRO A 31 -3.76 -7.61 2.69
CA PRO A 31 -4.48 -8.87 2.70
C PRO A 31 -5.57 -8.89 1.61
N TYR A 32 -5.87 -10.07 1.08
CA TYR A 32 -6.92 -10.31 0.07
C TYR A 32 -6.65 -9.63 -1.28
N ARG A 33 -5.38 -9.34 -1.57
CA ARG A 33 -4.92 -8.73 -2.83
C ARG A 33 -3.77 -9.50 -3.46
N GLU A 34 -3.51 -10.72 -3.00
CA GLU A 34 -2.37 -11.54 -3.40
C GLU A 34 -2.42 -11.87 -4.91
N ASN A 35 -3.61 -12.14 -5.44
CA ASN A 35 -3.80 -12.41 -6.86
C ASN A 35 -3.54 -11.17 -7.72
N GLU A 36 -4.09 -10.01 -7.34
CA GLU A 36 -3.91 -8.76 -8.06
C GLU A 36 -2.44 -8.30 -8.01
N GLN A 37 -1.80 -8.43 -6.84
CA GLN A 37 -0.36 -8.22 -6.65
C GLN A 37 0.46 -9.08 -7.60
N GLN A 38 0.16 -10.38 -7.69
CA GLN A 38 0.83 -11.28 -8.60
C GLN A 38 0.65 -10.85 -10.07
N GLN A 39 -0.54 -10.38 -10.47
CA GLN A 39 -0.75 -9.87 -11.83
C GLN A 39 0.08 -8.61 -12.12
N ILE A 40 0.16 -7.68 -11.16
CA ILE A 40 0.98 -6.47 -11.28
C ILE A 40 2.45 -6.86 -11.40
N ALA A 41 2.94 -7.76 -10.55
CA ALA A 41 4.31 -8.26 -10.60
C ALA A 41 4.63 -8.93 -11.95
N LEU A 42 3.71 -9.70 -12.53
CA LEU A 42 3.89 -10.30 -13.86
C LEU A 42 4.01 -9.25 -14.98
N CYS A 43 3.35 -8.10 -14.85
CA CYS A 43 3.49 -6.99 -15.79
C CYS A 43 4.86 -6.29 -15.69
N ILE A 44 5.41 -6.21 -14.48
CA ILE A 44 6.70 -5.56 -14.17
C ILE A 44 7.89 -6.49 -14.43
N LYS A 45 7.73 -7.81 -14.22
CA LYS A 45 8.78 -8.83 -14.36
C LYS A 45 9.69 -8.68 -15.59
N PRO A 46 9.21 -8.32 -16.80
CA PRO A 46 10.11 -8.11 -17.95
C PRO A 46 11.17 -7.03 -17.73
N LEU A 47 10.88 -6.01 -16.90
CA LEU A 47 11.81 -4.93 -16.56
C LEU A 47 13.07 -5.47 -15.87
N LEU A 48 12.92 -6.47 -15.00
CA LEU A 48 14.04 -7.16 -14.35
C LEU A 48 14.98 -7.87 -15.34
N ALA A 49 14.52 -8.14 -16.56
CA ALA A 49 15.30 -8.77 -17.62
C ALA A 49 15.81 -7.76 -18.66
N GLY A 50 15.78 -6.45 -18.36
CA GLY A 50 16.18 -5.39 -19.30
C GLY A 50 15.24 -5.27 -20.51
N ARG A 51 13.98 -5.72 -20.39
CA ARG A 51 12.96 -5.61 -21.44
C ARG A 51 11.85 -4.68 -20.97
N ASN A 52 11.11 -4.12 -21.92
CA ASN A 52 9.95 -3.31 -21.59
C ASN A 52 8.90 -4.13 -20.82
N GLY A 53 8.41 -3.55 -19.72
CA GLY A 53 7.25 -4.04 -18.99
C GLY A 53 5.97 -3.95 -19.82
N ARG A 54 4.88 -4.48 -19.27
CA ARG A 54 3.55 -4.39 -19.88
C ARG A 54 2.78 -3.20 -19.30
N ASN A 55 2.13 -2.43 -20.17
CA ASN A 55 1.18 -1.42 -19.74
C ASN A 55 -0.02 -2.09 -19.04
N ALA A 56 -0.32 -1.65 -17.83
CA ALA A 56 -1.43 -2.13 -17.03
C ALA A 56 -2.30 -0.95 -16.58
N ILE A 57 -3.62 -1.12 -16.64
CA ILE A 57 -4.59 -0.16 -16.12
C ILE A 57 -5.35 -0.83 -14.98
N LEU A 58 -5.23 -0.29 -13.78
CA LEU A 58 -5.95 -0.79 -12.61
C LEU A 58 -7.24 0.00 -12.42
N TYR A 59 -8.38 -0.68 -12.52
CA TYR A 59 -9.70 -0.08 -12.34
C TYR A 59 -10.43 -0.69 -11.14
N GLY A 60 -11.37 0.07 -10.58
CA GLY A 60 -12.21 -0.38 -9.46
C GLY A 60 -12.72 0.78 -8.62
N ARG A 61 -13.65 0.50 -7.70
CA ARG A 61 -14.26 1.50 -6.82
C ARG A 61 -13.19 2.25 -5.97
N PRO A 62 -13.43 3.51 -5.57
CA PRO A 62 -12.54 4.19 -4.63
C PRO A 62 -12.50 3.44 -3.28
N GLY A 63 -11.39 3.55 -2.55
CA GLY A 63 -11.22 2.93 -1.23
C GLY A 63 -10.95 1.42 -1.22
N VAL A 64 -10.83 0.76 -2.38
CA VAL A 64 -10.60 -0.71 -2.45
C VAL A 64 -9.13 -1.13 -2.37
N GLY A 65 -8.22 -0.19 -2.08
CA GLY A 65 -6.79 -0.49 -1.91
C GLY A 65 -5.96 -0.59 -3.19
N LYS A 66 -6.45 -0.10 -4.35
CA LYS A 66 -5.68 -0.11 -5.62
C LYS A 66 -4.33 0.60 -5.48
N THR A 67 -4.34 1.80 -4.91
CA THR A 67 -3.13 2.62 -4.69
C THR A 67 -2.16 1.92 -3.76
N VAL A 68 -2.65 1.36 -2.66
CA VAL A 68 -1.84 0.64 -1.67
C VAL A 68 -1.21 -0.60 -2.29
N ALA A 69 -1.95 -1.37 -3.09
CA ALA A 69 -1.44 -2.55 -3.77
C ALA A 69 -0.30 -2.24 -4.76
N ILE A 70 -0.45 -1.20 -5.58
CA ILE A 70 0.61 -0.77 -6.52
C ILE A 70 1.84 -0.29 -5.75
N LYS A 71 1.67 0.59 -4.77
CA LYS A 71 2.79 1.11 -3.98
C LYS A 71 3.55 -0.01 -3.27
N HIS A 72 2.87 -1.08 -2.86
CA HIS A 72 3.51 -2.20 -2.20
C HIS A 72 4.43 -2.95 -3.14
N ILE A 73 3.96 -3.28 -4.34
CA ILE A 73 4.78 -3.97 -5.35
C ILE A 73 5.94 -3.09 -5.85
N LEU A 74 5.73 -1.78 -5.96
CA LEU A 74 6.82 -0.86 -6.34
C LEU A 74 7.89 -0.78 -5.23
N ALA A 75 7.48 -0.74 -3.96
CA ALA A 75 8.43 -0.78 -2.84
C ALA A 75 9.22 -2.10 -2.82
N GLU A 76 8.55 -3.25 -3.05
CA GLU A 76 9.24 -4.54 -3.20
C GLU A 76 10.21 -4.54 -4.37
N LEU A 77 9.84 -3.94 -5.50
CA LEU A 77 10.71 -3.85 -6.68
C LEU A 77 11.97 -3.03 -6.38
N GLU A 78 11.82 -1.89 -5.71
CA GLU A 78 12.91 -1.00 -5.27
C GLU A 78 13.82 -1.69 -4.24
N GLU A 79 13.27 -2.54 -3.38
CA GLU A 79 14.07 -3.35 -2.43
C GLU A 79 14.92 -4.41 -3.15
N GLU A 80 14.41 -5.01 -4.23
CA GLU A 80 15.12 -6.09 -4.92
C GLU A 80 16.15 -5.62 -5.97
N THR A 81 15.97 -4.44 -6.57
CA THR A 81 16.92 -3.94 -7.57
C THR A 81 16.81 -2.43 -7.83
N ASP A 82 17.97 -1.81 -7.99
CA ASP A 82 18.10 -0.42 -8.46
C ASP A 82 18.26 -0.32 -10.00
N ASP A 83 18.40 -1.46 -10.70
CA ASP A 83 18.73 -1.51 -12.13
C ASP A 83 17.49 -1.35 -13.05
N VAL A 84 16.31 -1.19 -12.47
CA VAL A 84 15.07 -1.00 -13.23
C VAL A 84 14.83 0.49 -13.45
N SER A 85 14.97 0.93 -14.70
CA SER A 85 14.58 2.27 -15.13
C SER A 85 13.41 2.21 -16.11
N ALA A 86 12.43 3.09 -15.90
CA ALA A 86 11.41 3.36 -16.91
C ALA A 86 12.07 4.21 -18.02
N ILE A 87 12.01 3.72 -19.25
CA ILE A 87 12.52 4.40 -20.47
C ILE A 87 11.43 5.29 -21.05
#